data_AF-A0A5S3X0M6-F1
#
_entry.id   AF-A0A5S3X0M6-F1
#
_cell.length_a   1.000
_cell.length_b   1.000
_cell.length_c   1.000
_cell.angle_alpha   90.00
_cell.angle_beta   90.00
_cell.angle_gamma   90.00
#
_symmetry.space_group_name_H-M   'P 1'
#
loop_
_entity.id
_entity.type
_entity.pdbx_description
1 polymer ?
#
loop_
_entity_poly.entity_id
_entity_poly.type
_entity_poly.pdbx_seq_one_letter_code
_entity_poly.pdbx_strand_id
1 'polypeptide(L)'
;MNKLAILITLGLVSGVGYAGGEQVNCRTQTVGKQAIYEGWAACEVGAYTLSRYIPATPVRWHTIYEQRGSSSFSCDATVPFSHYENVTKRVCDRKPYAKISVNNNVDLVNILFKSHDPDGRVVSHRVWVNDSELTGFNMDADRAYYVGTINQTINIRVRAIDNDGYYDEVTQTYKISCLNQPHRCGVGL
;
A
#
# COMPACT_ATOMS: atom_id res chain seq x y z
N MET A 1 31.68 3.65 -28.79
CA MET A 1 30.45 4.48 -28.66
C MET A 1 29.82 4.14 -27.32
N ASN A 2 30.01 5.00 -26.33
CA ASN A 2 29.57 4.76 -24.96
C ASN A 2 28.08 5.05 -24.85
N LYS A 3 27.27 4.03 -24.55
CA LYS A 3 25.84 4.20 -24.25
C LYS A 3 25.71 4.80 -22.86
N LEU A 4 25.34 6.08 -22.80
CA LEU A 4 25.07 6.80 -21.56
C LEU A 4 23.64 6.41 -21.11
N ALA A 5 23.54 5.56 -20.08
CA ALA A 5 22.26 5.25 -19.46
C ALA A 5 21.83 6.45 -18.59
N ILE A 6 20.79 7.17 -19.03
CA ILE A 6 20.20 8.25 -18.24
C ILE A 6 19.34 7.59 -17.16
N LEU A 7 19.91 7.47 -15.96
CA LEU A 7 19.16 7.10 -14.76
C LEU A 7 18.36 8.32 -14.29
N ILE A 8 17.06 8.34 -14.58
CA ILE A 8 16.14 9.33 -13.99
C ILE A 8 15.84 8.86 -12.56
N THR A 9 16.59 9.38 -11.59
CA THR A 9 16.30 9.22 -10.16
C THR A 9 15.10 10.07 -9.78
N LEU A 10 13.91 9.47 -9.83
CA LEU A 10 12.71 10.05 -9.21
C LEU A 10 12.89 10.03 -7.68
N GLY A 11 13.06 11.22 -7.09
CA GLY A 11 13.15 11.41 -5.65
C GLY A 11 11.91 10.86 -4.95
N LEU A 12 12.12 9.89 -4.07
CA LEU A 12 11.09 9.34 -3.20
C LEU A 12 10.68 10.39 -2.17
N VAL A 13 9.56 11.04 -2.41
CA VAL A 13 8.82 11.79 -1.40
C VAL A 13 8.20 10.74 -0.45
N SER A 14 8.73 10.63 0.76
CA SER A 14 8.13 9.85 1.85
C SER A 14 6.83 10.52 2.28
N GLY A 15 5.74 10.07 1.69
CA GLY A 15 4.38 10.48 2.01
C GLY A 15 3.99 10.05 3.43
N VAL A 16 3.78 11.09 4.25
CA VAL A 16 2.85 11.25 5.38
C VAL A 16 1.80 10.14 5.54
N GLY A 17 1.58 9.72 6.80
CA GLY A 17 0.71 8.63 7.21
C GLY A 17 -0.69 8.68 6.61
N TYR A 18 -1.04 7.61 5.90
CA TYR A 18 -2.39 7.33 5.45
C TYR A 18 -3.03 6.28 6.34
N ALA A 19 -4.35 6.35 6.49
CA ALA A 19 -5.21 5.47 7.26
C ALA A 19 -5.30 4.01 6.71
N GLY A 20 -4.20 3.44 6.22
CA GLY A 20 -4.08 2.06 5.74
C GLY A 20 -2.69 1.54 6.10
N GLY A 21 -2.60 0.24 6.44
CA GLY A 21 -1.45 -0.39 7.11
C GLY A 21 -0.07 -0.17 6.49
N GLU A 22 0.96 -0.53 7.27
CA GLU A 22 2.38 -0.36 6.92
C GLU A 22 2.73 -1.05 5.60
N GLN A 23 3.40 -0.33 4.69
CA GLN A 23 3.86 -0.91 3.43
C GLN A 23 5.06 -1.84 3.66
N VAL A 24 4.98 -3.05 3.10
CA VAL A 24 6.01 -4.08 3.19
C VAL A 24 6.26 -4.72 1.82
N ASN A 25 7.38 -5.45 1.70
CA ASN A 25 7.72 -6.26 0.51
C ASN A 25 7.58 -5.51 -0.82
N CYS A 26 8.04 -4.25 -0.84
CA CYS A 26 8.01 -3.42 -2.03
C CYS A 26 8.92 -3.98 -3.12
N ARG A 27 8.36 -4.17 -4.31
CA ARG A 27 9.04 -4.71 -5.49
C ARG A 27 8.73 -3.88 -6.73
N THR A 28 9.67 -3.87 -7.66
CA THR A 28 9.46 -3.31 -9.00
C THR A 28 8.88 -4.39 -9.89
N GLN A 29 7.67 -4.18 -10.40
CA GLN A 29 7.02 -5.11 -11.33
C GLN A 29 6.91 -4.49 -12.71
N THR A 30 7.13 -5.30 -13.74
CA THR A 30 6.85 -4.90 -15.13
C THR A 30 5.34 -4.97 -15.33
N VAL A 31 4.71 -3.82 -15.59
CA VAL A 31 3.26 -3.70 -15.80
C VAL A 31 2.88 -3.66 -17.28
N GLY A 32 3.87 -3.55 -18.16
CA GLY A 32 3.65 -3.56 -19.60
C GLY A 32 4.92 -3.28 -20.38
N LYS A 33 4.75 -3.10 -21.69
CA LYS A 33 5.78 -2.67 -22.62
C LYS A 33 5.34 -1.40 -23.32
N GLN A 34 6.28 -0.48 -23.51
CA GLN A 34 6.07 0.76 -24.24
C GLN A 34 6.92 0.76 -25.49
N ALA A 35 6.32 1.10 -26.63
CA ALA A 35 7.07 1.27 -27.87
C ALA A 35 7.92 2.55 -27.77
N ILE A 36 9.20 2.41 -28.07
CA ILE A 36 10.15 3.50 -28.16
C ILE A 36 10.52 3.69 -29.63
N TYR A 37 10.47 4.95 -30.05
CA TYR A 37 10.83 5.40 -31.38
C TYR A 37 12.12 6.20 -31.28
N GLU A 38 13.04 5.97 -32.20
CA GLU A 38 14.33 6.65 -32.24
C GLU A 38 14.89 6.57 -33.66
N GLY A 39 15.41 7.68 -34.17
CA GLY A 39 16.10 7.71 -35.45
C GLY A 39 15.85 8.97 -36.23
N TRP A 40 16.32 8.98 -37.48
CA TRP A 40 16.03 10.05 -38.43
C TRP A 40 14.56 10.02 -38.84
N ALA A 41 13.85 11.08 -38.53
CA ALA A 41 12.50 11.34 -39.03
C ALA A 41 12.60 12.40 -40.14
N ALA A 42 11.85 12.20 -41.22
CA ALA A 42 11.81 13.13 -42.34
C ALA A 42 10.39 13.30 -42.87
N CYS A 43 10.11 14.48 -43.42
CA CYS A 43 8.85 14.82 -44.07
C CYS A 43 9.08 15.86 -45.17
N GLU A 44 8.14 15.94 -46.10
CA GLU A 44 8.23 16.84 -47.26
C GLU A 44 7.27 18.03 -47.11
N VAL A 45 7.78 19.23 -47.39
CA VAL A 45 7.00 20.49 -47.44
C VAL A 45 7.29 21.18 -48.76
N GLY A 46 6.39 21.02 -49.73
CA GLY A 46 6.60 21.50 -51.10
C GLY A 46 7.77 20.77 -51.76
N ALA A 47 8.81 21.50 -52.17
CA ALA A 47 10.02 20.94 -52.79
C ALA A 47 11.15 20.63 -51.78
N TYR A 48 10.89 20.79 -50.48
CA TYR A 48 11.91 20.62 -49.43
C TYR A 48 11.65 19.37 -48.61
N THR A 49 12.71 18.60 -48.35
CA THR A 49 12.72 17.55 -47.33
C THR A 49 13.29 18.13 -46.04
N LEU A 50 12.48 18.13 -45.00
CA LEU A 50 12.90 18.43 -43.63
C LEU A 50 13.29 17.11 -42.97
N SER A 51 14.43 17.05 -42.29
CA SER A 51 14.86 15.85 -41.58
C SER A 51 15.53 16.19 -40.26
N ARG A 52 15.28 15.38 -39.23
CA ARG A 52 15.86 15.57 -37.90
C ARG A 52 16.02 14.23 -37.22
N TYR A 53 17.14 14.02 -36.54
CA TYR A 53 17.30 12.91 -35.63
C TYR A 53 16.47 13.15 -34.36
N ILE A 54 15.58 12.22 -34.06
CA ILE A 54 14.77 12.23 -32.85
C ILE A 54 15.36 11.19 -31.88
N PRO A 55 15.81 11.61 -30.67
CA PRO A 55 16.27 10.68 -29.65
C PRO A 55 15.13 9.80 -29.14
N ALA A 56 15.46 8.73 -28.41
CA ALA A 56 14.49 7.79 -27.85
C ALA A 56 13.29 8.50 -27.19
N THR A 57 12.10 8.24 -27.72
CA THR A 57 10.84 8.87 -27.32
C THR A 57 9.70 7.85 -27.39
N PRO A 58 8.69 7.93 -26.51
CA PRO A 58 7.50 7.11 -26.64
C PRO A 58 6.52 7.62 -27.70
N VAL A 59 6.81 8.77 -28.32
CA VAL A 59 5.92 9.45 -29.27
C VAL A 59 6.33 9.11 -30.70
N ARG A 60 5.40 8.53 -31.45
CA ARG A 60 5.63 8.13 -32.86
C ARG A 60 5.74 9.31 -33.82
N TRP A 61 5.16 10.46 -33.49
CA TRP A 61 5.04 11.61 -34.37
C TRP A 61 5.76 12.83 -33.79
N HIS A 62 6.56 13.50 -34.61
CA HIS A 62 7.26 14.71 -34.20
C HIS A 62 7.12 15.77 -35.30
N THR A 63 6.80 17.00 -34.90
CA THR A 63 6.86 18.14 -35.79
C THR A 63 8.31 18.60 -35.94
N ILE A 64 8.81 18.62 -37.17
CA ILE A 64 10.12 19.15 -37.53
C ILE A 64 9.91 20.59 -37.97
N TYR A 65 10.69 21.52 -37.39
CA TYR A 65 10.71 22.94 -37.74
C TYR A 65 12.08 23.31 -38.30
N GLU A 66 12.09 24.01 -39.42
CA GLU A 66 13.32 24.52 -40.04
C GLU A 66 13.08 25.93 -40.60
N GLN A 67 14.04 26.84 -40.39
CA GLN A 67 14.02 28.16 -41.00
C GLN A 67 15.03 28.22 -42.15
N ARG A 68 14.60 28.75 -43.30
CA ARG A 68 15.48 29.03 -44.44
C ARG A 68 15.25 30.46 -44.90
N GLY A 69 16.23 31.33 -44.64
CA GLY A 69 16.07 32.77 -44.85
C GLY A 69 14.95 33.33 -43.97
N SER A 70 13.97 33.98 -44.57
CA SER A 70 12.80 34.55 -43.89
C SER A 70 11.59 33.60 -43.79
N SER A 71 11.68 32.38 -44.36
CA SER A 71 10.58 31.42 -44.39
C SER A 71 10.75 30.35 -43.30
N SER A 72 9.65 30.01 -42.62
CA SER A 72 9.57 28.88 -41.70
C SER A 72 8.82 27.72 -42.33
N PHE A 73 9.41 26.54 -42.28
CA PHE A 73 8.80 25.30 -42.74
C PHE A 73 8.57 24.38 -41.54
N SER A 74 7.43 23.70 -41.54
CA SER A 74 7.12 22.69 -40.54
C SER A 74 6.31 21.54 -41.11
N CYS A 75 6.61 20.32 -40.71
CA CYS A 75 5.78 19.15 -41.00
C CYS A 75 5.89 18.09 -39.91
N ASP A 76 4.87 17.23 -39.83
CA ASP A 76 4.87 16.08 -38.94
C ASP A 76 5.55 14.89 -39.64
N ALA A 77 6.57 14.34 -38.99
CA ALA A 77 7.28 13.15 -39.44
C ALA A 77 7.01 11.98 -38.49
N THR A 78 6.93 10.77 -39.07
CA THR A 78 6.94 9.54 -38.28
C THR A 78 8.37 9.22 -37.87
N VAL A 79 8.59 9.01 -36.57
CA VAL A 79 9.85 8.51 -36.03
C VAL A 79 9.85 6.98 -36.19
N PRO A 80 10.94 6.38 -36.71
CA PRO A 80 11.00 4.92 -36.85
C PRO A 80 10.96 4.23 -35.50
N PHE A 81 10.30 3.07 -35.46
CA PHE A 81 10.28 2.21 -34.28
C PHE A 81 11.69 1.69 -33.99
N SER A 82 12.09 1.74 -32.73
CA SER A 82 13.40 1.26 -32.27
C SER A 82 13.24 -0.07 -31.53
N HIS A 83 12.54 -0.07 -30.40
CA HIS A 83 12.36 -1.26 -29.56
C HIS A 83 11.21 -1.07 -28.56
N TYR A 84 10.96 -2.10 -27.76
CA TYR A 84 10.08 -2.00 -26.59
C TYR A 84 10.91 -1.84 -25.32
N GLU A 85 10.51 -0.92 -24.46
CA GLU A 85 11.01 -0.81 -23.09
C GLU A 85 9.98 -1.32 -22.08
N ASN A 86 10.46 -1.93 -21.00
CA ASN A 86 9.59 -2.38 -19.91
C ASN A 86 9.09 -1.18 -19.12
N VAL A 87 7.77 -1.04 -19.00
CA VAL A 87 7.17 -0.09 -18.07
C VAL A 87 7.11 -0.76 -16.71
N THR A 88 7.80 -0.17 -15.73
CA THR A 88 7.85 -0.72 -14.38
C THR A 88 7.07 0.15 -13.40
N LYS A 89 6.48 -0.49 -12.39
CA LYS A 89 5.78 0.17 -11.29
C LYS A 89 6.29 -0.41 -9.98
N ARG A 90 6.47 0.45 -8.98
CA ARG A 90 6.70 0.02 -7.61
C ARG A 90 5.36 -0.43 -7.01
N VAL A 91 5.30 -1.69 -6.61
CA VAL A 91 4.15 -2.32 -5.95
C VAL A 91 4.61 -2.74 -4.55
N CYS A 92 3.83 -2.43 -3.52
CA CYS A 92 4.09 -2.84 -2.15
C CYS A 92 2.86 -3.55 -1.61
N ASP A 93 3.08 -4.59 -0.82
CA ASP A 93 2.04 -5.24 -0.05
C ASP A 93 1.79 -4.40 1.23
N ARG A 94 0.66 -4.56 1.90
CA ARG A 94 0.35 -3.82 3.13
C ARG A 94 0.02 -4.76 4.26
N LYS A 95 0.55 -4.47 5.45
CA LYS A 95 0.14 -5.18 6.66
C LYS A 95 -1.34 -4.91 6.95
N PRO A 96 -2.04 -5.86 7.59
CA PRO A 96 -3.34 -5.57 8.18
C PRO A 96 -3.17 -4.54 9.31
N TYR A 97 -4.28 -4.04 9.83
CA TYR A 97 -4.28 -3.35 11.13
C TYR A 97 -5.38 -3.89 12.03
N ALA A 98 -5.13 -3.91 13.33
CA ALA A 98 -6.02 -4.39 14.36
C ALA A 98 -6.38 -3.27 15.35
N LYS A 99 -7.58 -3.35 15.91
CA LYS A 99 -8.07 -2.50 16.99
C LYS A 99 -8.76 -3.37 18.03
N ILE A 100 -8.61 -3.00 19.29
CA ILE A 100 -9.30 -3.67 20.40
C ILE A 100 -10.12 -2.68 21.21
N SER A 101 -11.24 -3.17 21.72
CA SER A 101 -12.10 -2.50 22.66
C SER A 101 -12.47 -3.50 23.75
N VAL A 102 -12.26 -3.09 25.00
CA VAL A 102 -12.42 -3.98 26.15
C VAL A 102 -13.42 -3.35 27.10
N ASN A 103 -14.38 -4.15 27.52
CA ASN A 103 -15.28 -3.84 28.62
C ASN A 103 -15.47 -5.09 29.48
N ASN A 104 -16.02 -4.93 30.67
CA ASN A 104 -16.37 -6.06 31.51
C ASN A 104 -17.76 -5.87 32.13
N ASN A 105 -18.38 -7.01 32.42
CA ASN A 105 -19.57 -7.12 33.26
C ASN A 105 -19.22 -7.97 34.47
N VAL A 106 -18.98 -7.32 35.61
CA VAL A 106 -18.44 -7.96 36.82
C VAL A 106 -17.10 -8.64 36.51
N ASP A 107 -17.01 -9.96 36.56
CA ASP A 107 -15.80 -10.77 36.33
C ASP A 107 -15.62 -11.18 34.86
N LEU A 108 -16.68 -11.08 34.05
CA LEU A 108 -16.64 -11.41 32.62
C LEU A 108 -16.16 -10.23 31.79
N VAL A 109 -14.96 -10.35 31.23
CA VAL A 109 -14.36 -9.41 30.28
C VAL A 109 -14.78 -9.78 28.87
N ASN A 110 -15.31 -8.80 28.15
CA ASN A 110 -15.66 -8.87 26.74
C ASN A 110 -14.58 -8.12 25.93
N ILE A 111 -13.87 -8.87 25.10
CA ILE A 111 -12.79 -8.38 24.25
C ILE A 111 -13.33 -8.34 22.82
N LEU A 112 -13.61 -7.13 22.34
CA LEU A 112 -14.01 -6.88 20.97
C LEU A 112 -12.77 -6.51 20.17
N PHE A 113 -12.56 -7.14 19.02
CA PHE A 113 -11.48 -6.79 18.11
C PHE A 113 -12.03 -6.56 16.72
N LYS A 114 -11.41 -5.64 15.99
CA LYS A 114 -11.70 -5.41 14.58
C LYS A 114 -10.40 -5.30 13.83
N SER A 115 -10.37 -5.82 12.62
CA SER A 115 -9.21 -5.71 11.76
C SER A 115 -9.60 -5.46 10.32
N HIS A 116 -8.68 -4.87 9.56
CA HIS A 116 -8.84 -4.68 8.13
C HIS A 116 -7.49 -4.84 7.46
N ASP A 117 -7.54 -5.43 6.27
CA ASP A 117 -6.41 -5.58 5.36
C ASP A 117 -6.72 -4.74 4.10
N PRO A 118 -5.91 -3.71 3.80
CA PRO A 118 -6.18 -2.80 2.68
C PRO A 118 -6.03 -3.40 1.28
N ASP A 119 -5.24 -4.45 1.11
CA ASP A 119 -4.96 -5.09 -0.19
C ASP A 119 -5.26 -6.59 -0.23
N GLY A 120 -5.65 -7.16 0.91
CA GLY A 120 -6.13 -8.54 1.01
C GLY A 120 -7.31 -8.72 1.97
N ARG A 121 -7.24 -9.78 2.76
CA ARG A 121 -8.18 -10.13 3.82
C ARG A 121 -7.45 -10.68 5.04
N VAL A 122 -7.99 -10.37 6.21
CA VAL A 122 -7.56 -11.02 7.45
C VAL A 122 -8.11 -12.44 7.50
N VAL A 123 -7.25 -13.42 7.77
CA VAL A 123 -7.59 -14.85 7.78
C VAL A 123 -7.56 -15.47 9.18
N SER A 124 -6.94 -14.81 10.16
CA SER A 124 -6.88 -15.33 11.52
C SER A 124 -6.69 -14.21 12.55
N HIS A 125 -7.34 -14.39 13.70
CA HIS A 125 -7.06 -13.64 14.92
C HIS A 125 -6.51 -14.57 15.98
N ARG A 126 -5.54 -14.07 16.75
CA ARG A 126 -5.08 -14.71 17.98
C ARG A 126 -5.23 -13.74 19.13
N VAL A 127 -5.75 -14.21 20.25
CA VAL A 127 -6.03 -13.39 21.42
C VAL A 127 -5.33 -14.00 22.62
N TRP A 128 -4.54 -13.21 23.34
CA TRP A 128 -3.89 -13.61 24.57
C TRP A 128 -4.37 -12.74 25.73
N VAL A 129 -4.48 -13.35 26.91
CA VAL A 129 -4.65 -12.66 28.18
C VAL A 129 -3.54 -13.12 29.13
N ASN A 130 -2.70 -12.20 29.60
CA ASN A 130 -1.52 -12.50 30.44
C ASN A 130 -0.65 -13.61 29.83
N ASP A 131 -0.32 -13.46 28.54
CA ASP A 131 0.46 -14.41 27.71
C ASP A 131 -0.16 -15.79 27.47
N SER A 132 -1.35 -16.07 28.02
CA SER A 132 -2.09 -17.29 27.72
C SER A 132 -3.02 -17.08 26.52
N GLU A 133 -2.87 -17.88 25.47
CA GLU A 133 -3.72 -17.81 24.28
C GLU A 133 -5.12 -18.31 24.61
N LEU A 134 -6.13 -17.50 24.33
CA LEU A 134 -7.51 -17.93 24.38
C LEU A 134 -7.78 -18.84 23.18
N THR A 135 -8.54 -19.90 23.40
CA THR A 135 -8.96 -20.84 22.33
C THR A 135 -10.48 -21.02 22.38
N GLY A 136 -11.07 -21.47 21.27
CA GLY A 136 -12.50 -21.81 21.21
C GLY A 136 -13.47 -20.62 21.12
N PHE A 137 -13.00 -19.42 20.76
CA PHE A 137 -13.88 -18.30 20.44
C PHE A 137 -14.22 -18.28 18.94
N ASN A 138 -15.39 -17.73 18.61
CA ASN A 138 -15.81 -17.58 17.23
C ASN A 138 -15.06 -16.41 16.58
N MET A 139 -14.18 -16.71 15.61
CA MET A 139 -13.41 -15.69 14.88
C MET A 139 -14.31 -14.78 14.03
N ASP A 140 -15.45 -15.29 13.54
CA ASP A 140 -16.42 -14.47 12.77
C ASP A 140 -17.19 -13.49 13.66
N ALA A 141 -17.18 -13.70 14.98
CA ALA A 141 -17.88 -12.84 15.93
C ALA A 141 -17.05 -11.64 16.38
N ASP A 142 -15.78 -11.52 15.95
CA ASP A 142 -14.89 -10.40 16.30
C ASP A 142 -14.80 -10.19 17.83
N ARG A 143 -14.91 -11.30 18.59
CA ARG A 143 -15.14 -11.26 20.03
C ARG A 143 -14.54 -12.48 20.75
N ALA A 144 -13.92 -12.21 21.88
CA ALA A 144 -13.49 -13.21 22.85
C ALA A 144 -13.96 -12.83 24.26
N TYR A 145 -14.01 -13.84 25.14
CA TYR A 145 -14.41 -13.68 26.53
C TYR A 145 -13.31 -14.19 27.46
N TYR A 146 -13.13 -13.51 28.59
CA TYR A 146 -12.21 -13.91 29.65
C TYR A 146 -12.88 -13.71 31.00
N VAL A 147 -12.76 -14.67 31.91
CA VAL A 147 -13.23 -14.55 33.29
C VAL A 147 -12.02 -14.29 34.18
N GLY A 148 -12.03 -13.17 34.89
CA GLY A 148 -10.96 -12.79 35.80
C GLY A 148 -11.50 -12.35 37.16
N THR A 149 -10.61 -11.87 38.03
CA THR A 149 -11.00 -11.40 39.36
C THR A 149 -11.25 -9.89 39.33
N ILE A 150 -12.25 -9.41 40.08
CA ILE A 150 -12.44 -7.97 40.28
C ILE A 150 -11.15 -7.34 40.83
N ASN A 151 -10.79 -6.16 40.33
CA ASN A 151 -9.54 -5.43 40.59
C ASN A 151 -8.27 -6.06 40.01
N GLN A 152 -8.36 -7.21 39.33
CA GLN A 152 -7.24 -7.75 38.56
C GLN A 152 -6.94 -6.83 37.37
N THR A 153 -5.65 -6.55 37.17
CA THR A 153 -5.16 -5.95 35.93
C THR A 153 -4.71 -7.06 35.01
N ILE A 154 -5.19 -7.03 33.77
CA ILE A 154 -4.85 -8.00 32.73
C ILE A 154 -4.19 -7.29 31.55
N ASN A 155 -3.28 -7.97 30.87
CA ASN A 155 -2.73 -7.55 29.60
C ASN A 155 -3.39 -8.35 28.47
N ILE A 156 -4.04 -7.66 27.55
CA ILE A 156 -4.74 -8.25 26.41
C ILE A 156 -3.93 -7.96 25.16
N ARG A 157 -3.60 -8.99 24.40
CA ARG A 157 -2.90 -8.89 23.12
C ARG A 157 -3.76 -9.52 22.04
N VAL A 158 -3.95 -8.82 20.92
CA VAL A 158 -4.65 -9.34 19.75
C VAL A 158 -3.75 -9.19 18.53
N ARG A 159 -3.56 -10.29 17.80
CA ARG A 159 -2.83 -10.31 16.54
C ARG A 159 -3.78 -10.68 15.42
N ALA A 160 -3.86 -9.83 14.39
CA ALA A 160 -4.55 -10.11 13.14
C ALA A 160 -3.53 -10.52 12.08
N ILE A 161 -3.77 -11.61 11.37
CA ILE A 161 -2.88 -12.17 10.34
C ILE A 161 -3.63 -12.17 9.00
N ASP A 162 -3.00 -11.65 7.96
CA ASP A 162 -3.56 -11.60 6.60
C ASP A 162 -3.31 -12.89 5.79
N ASN A 163 -3.87 -12.95 4.58
CA ASN A 163 -3.70 -14.07 3.65
C ASN A 163 -2.30 -14.20 3.05
N ASP A 164 -1.41 -13.22 3.25
CA ASP A 164 -0.03 -13.21 2.76
C ASP A 164 0.99 -13.49 3.88
N GLY A 165 0.51 -13.64 5.12
CA GLY A 165 1.28 -13.98 6.31
C GLY A 165 1.81 -12.77 7.09
N TYR A 166 1.48 -11.54 6.71
CA TYR A 166 1.77 -10.37 7.54
C TYR A 166 0.78 -10.24 8.68
N TYR A 167 1.17 -9.49 9.70
CA TYR A 167 0.35 -9.30 10.88
C TYR A 167 0.49 -7.89 11.46
N ASP A 168 -0.56 -7.50 12.18
CA ASP A 168 -0.53 -6.39 13.12
C ASP A 168 -0.94 -6.88 14.50
N GLU A 169 -0.38 -6.24 15.52
CA GLU A 169 -0.56 -6.63 16.90
C GLU A 169 -0.86 -5.42 17.77
N VAL A 170 -1.96 -5.50 18.48
CA VAL A 170 -2.41 -4.47 19.41
C VAL A 170 -2.46 -5.04 20.82
N THR A 171 -1.95 -4.25 21.77
CA THR A 171 -1.94 -4.59 23.18
C THR A 171 -2.68 -3.53 23.98
N GLN A 172 -3.50 -3.96 24.95
CA GLN A 172 -4.19 -3.09 25.89
C GLN A 172 -4.14 -3.68 27.29
N THR A 173 -3.73 -2.86 28.25
CA THR A 173 -3.86 -3.17 29.66
C THR A 173 -5.25 -2.77 30.14
N TYR A 174 -5.93 -3.66 30.85
CA TYR A 174 -7.30 -3.44 31.34
C TYR A 174 -7.42 -3.83 32.81
N LYS A 175 -8.05 -2.98 33.63
CA LYS A 175 -8.39 -3.31 35.02
C LYS A 175 -9.85 -3.74 35.10
N ILE A 176 -10.07 -4.98 35.51
CA ILE A 176 -11.42 -5.51 35.73
C ILE A 176 -12.04 -4.76 36.91
N SER A 177 -13.19 -4.12 36.69
CA SER A 177 -13.79 -3.25 37.69
C SER A 177 -15.31 -3.41 37.75
N CYS A 178 -15.89 -3.08 38.89
CA CYS A 178 -17.35 -3.08 39.05
C CYS A 178 -18.02 -1.76 38.67
N LEU A 179 -17.31 -0.87 37.97
CA LEU A 179 -17.73 0.52 37.76
C LEU A 179 -19.11 0.64 37.09
N ASN A 180 -19.50 -0.35 36.28
CA ASN A 180 -20.78 -0.32 35.58
C ASN A 180 -21.92 -1.07 36.32
N GLN A 181 -21.64 -1.81 37.41
CA GLN A 181 -22.63 -2.57 38.18
C GLN A 181 -22.27 -2.71 39.68
N PRO A 182 -22.23 -1.62 40.46
CA PRO A 182 -21.80 -1.64 41.86
C PRO A 182 -22.64 -2.57 42.74
N HIS A 183 -23.96 -2.66 42.50
CA HIS A 183 -24.87 -3.52 43.27
C HIS A 183 -24.57 -5.02 43.15
N ARG A 184 -23.93 -5.47 42.06
CA ARG A 184 -23.62 -6.88 41.84
C ARG A 184 -22.31 -7.34 42.48
N CYS A 185 -21.52 -6.40 42.98
CA CYS A 185 -20.18 -6.69 43.50
C CYS A 185 -20.09 -6.66 45.03
N GLY A 186 -21.22 -6.57 45.74
CA GLY A 186 -21.24 -6.60 47.21
C GLY A 186 -20.47 -5.44 47.86
N VAL A 187 -20.15 -4.38 47.11
CA VAL A 187 -19.59 -3.15 47.66
C VAL A 187 -20.74 -2.37 48.26
N GLY A 188 -21.10 -2.72 49.50
CA GLY A 188 -22.05 -1.97 50.30
C GLY A 188 -21.55 -0.54 50.51
N LEU A 189 -22.46 0.43 50.37
CA LEU A 189 -22.30 1.79 50.87
C LEU A 189 -22.10 1.78 52.39
#